data_AF-A0A419IX28-F1
#
_entry.id   AF-A0A419IX28-F1
#
_cell.length_a   1.000
_cell.length_b   1.000
_cell.length_c   1.000
_cell.angle_alpha   90.00
_cell.angle_beta   90.00
_cell.angle_gamma   90.00
#
_symmetry.space_group_name_H-M   'P 1'
#
loop_
_entity.id
_entity.type
_entity.pdbx_description
1 polymer ?
#
loop_
_entity_poly.entity_id
_entity_poly.type
_entity_poly.pdbx_seq_one_letter_code
_entity_poly.pdbx_strand_id
1 'polypeptide(L)'
;MIHRTLASAGAGIVLVLLLFGNASAGCYVQFNEEANRVMHMGGDTQRGSFADPSECEAYQSSRPGFEQNNSWCVCTEPDSSSDNEGTKHDGGRNHIKGQDTQRDEQERVDAMNNANENGIDCYERGDWNCALRYFELALEYSPYNPSIISNINKVKEKLRAQVPTAPVQAPKAYDTVLKERTMKMIKELNCGAHWALNALDASLTGDALNARRYGEYSAQAKGGNTASGCPEVRLFVPEVPPPVEVNPQLRTYNYIMQQAEILVPAVIDTQKKIQDTKSRIEKTAKEIVVRKDEIKHLDKIIDNPKIKKESQIKKAEAEKELDELEKLARELQKGAEQLNRDADEQKKKRDDLKRMHEFVKENPQRADELYK
;
A
#
# COMPACT_ATOMS: atom_id res chain seq x y z
N MET A 1 -52.94 -51.02 -14.20
CA MET A 1 -54.05 -50.30 -13.53
C MET A 1 -53.80 -50.37 -12.04
N ILE A 2 -53.33 -49.28 -11.43
CA ILE A 2 -53.49 -48.89 -10.01
C ILE A 2 -52.84 -47.50 -9.94
N HIS A 3 -53.68 -46.48 -9.81
CA HIS A 3 -53.28 -45.09 -9.57
C HIS A 3 -52.85 -44.93 -8.11
N ARG A 4 -51.77 -44.19 -7.85
CA ARG A 4 -51.51 -43.56 -6.55
C ARG A 4 -51.35 -42.06 -6.75
N THR A 5 -52.38 -41.36 -6.31
CA THR A 5 -52.46 -39.92 -6.09
C THR A 5 -51.84 -39.61 -4.73
N LEU A 6 -50.88 -38.67 -4.68
CA LEU A 6 -50.40 -38.05 -3.44
C LEU A 6 -50.66 -36.56 -3.57
N ALA A 7 -51.60 -36.08 -2.76
CA ALA A 7 -51.83 -34.67 -2.48
C ALA A 7 -51.09 -34.33 -1.18
N SER A 8 -50.24 -33.29 -1.18
CA SER A 8 -49.77 -32.66 0.05
C SER A 8 -50.02 -31.16 -0.01
N ALA A 9 -50.75 -30.68 1.00
CA ALA A 9 -51.15 -29.31 1.21
C ALA A 9 -49.93 -28.38 1.42
N GLY A 10 -49.92 -27.25 0.73
CA GLY A 10 -48.98 -26.15 0.96
C GLY A 10 -49.53 -25.20 2.03
N ALA A 11 -48.89 -25.16 3.18
CA ALA A 11 -49.09 -24.12 4.18
C ALA A 11 -48.27 -22.89 3.79
N GLY A 12 -48.95 -21.79 3.43
CA GLY A 12 -48.32 -20.51 3.14
C GLY A 12 -47.91 -19.80 4.43
N ILE A 13 -46.60 -19.63 4.64
CA ILE A 13 -46.04 -18.75 5.68
C ILE A 13 -45.98 -17.34 5.10
N VAL A 14 -46.79 -16.42 5.64
CA VAL A 14 -46.73 -14.99 5.34
C VAL A 14 -45.60 -14.38 6.17
N LEU A 15 -44.49 -14.04 5.51
CA LEU A 15 -43.36 -13.31 6.10
C LEU A 15 -43.68 -11.81 6.07
N VAL A 16 -44.02 -11.24 7.23
CA VAL A 16 -44.18 -9.79 7.39
C VAL A 16 -42.80 -9.17 7.63
N LEU A 17 -42.28 -8.49 6.61
CA LEU A 17 -41.06 -7.65 6.70
C LEU A 17 -41.43 -6.31 7.35
N LEU A 18 -41.09 -6.16 8.63
CA LEU A 18 -41.09 -4.87 9.33
C LEU A 18 -39.80 -4.11 8.96
N LEU A 19 -39.91 -3.13 8.07
CA LEU A 19 -38.84 -2.18 7.79
C LEU A 19 -38.87 -1.07 8.85
N PHE A 20 -38.12 -1.25 9.94
CA PHE A 20 -37.76 -0.15 10.83
C PHE A 20 -36.57 0.60 10.23
N GLY A 21 -36.84 1.71 9.54
CA GLY A 21 -35.82 2.67 9.15
C GLY A 21 -35.42 3.52 10.36
N ASN A 22 -34.49 3.04 11.17
CA ASN A 22 -33.83 3.87 12.17
C ASN A 22 -32.81 4.76 11.46
N ALA A 23 -33.06 6.07 11.44
CA ALA A 23 -32.06 7.08 11.11
C ALA A 23 -31.04 7.14 12.26
N SER A 24 -30.11 6.18 12.31
CA SER A 24 -28.99 6.22 13.23
C SER A 24 -27.91 7.13 12.66
N ALA A 25 -27.57 8.19 13.39
CA ALA A 25 -26.34 8.96 13.17
C ALA A 25 -25.17 7.96 13.13
N GLY A 26 -24.55 7.79 11.96
CA GLY A 26 -23.55 6.76 11.75
C GLY A 26 -22.17 7.32 12.00
N CYS A 27 -21.57 6.97 13.13
CA CYS A 27 -20.13 7.09 13.29
C CYS A 27 -19.44 5.92 12.58
N TYR A 28 -18.27 6.15 11.98
CA TYR A 28 -17.47 5.12 11.32
C TYR A 28 -15.98 5.42 11.46
N VAL A 29 -15.15 4.39 11.31
CA VAL A 29 -13.68 4.55 11.29
C VAL A 29 -13.23 4.88 9.86
N GLN A 30 -12.50 5.98 9.72
CA GLN A 30 -11.81 6.38 8.51
C GLN A 30 -10.29 6.18 8.68
N PHE A 31 -9.61 5.74 7.64
CA PHE A 31 -8.16 5.55 7.63
C PHE A 31 -7.47 6.72 6.91
N ASN A 32 -6.23 7.05 7.29
CA ASN A 32 -5.41 7.97 6.48
C ASN A 32 -5.15 7.36 5.10
N GLU A 33 -4.76 8.18 4.13
CA GLU A 33 -4.62 7.74 2.74
C GLU A 33 -3.67 6.54 2.59
N GLU A 34 -2.58 6.53 3.35
CA GLU A 34 -1.59 5.45 3.34
C GLU A 34 -2.15 4.16 3.92
N ALA A 35 -2.75 4.17 5.11
CA ALA A 35 -3.39 2.98 5.68
C ALA A 35 -4.61 2.55 4.90
N ASN A 36 -5.38 3.47 4.32
CA ASN A 36 -6.49 3.14 3.44
C ASN A 36 -5.97 2.37 2.20
N ARG A 37 -4.84 2.79 1.63
CA ARG A 37 -4.16 2.10 0.53
C ARG A 37 -3.56 0.75 0.93
N VAL A 38 -2.94 0.64 2.11
CA VAL A 38 -2.31 -0.60 2.60
C VAL A 38 -3.37 -1.63 3.00
N MET A 39 -4.44 -1.17 3.64
CA MET A 39 -5.49 -2.04 4.17
C MET A 39 -6.49 -2.44 3.10
N HIS A 40 -6.78 -1.58 2.10
CA HIS A 40 -7.95 -1.76 1.22
C HIS A 40 -7.65 -1.69 -0.28
N MET A 41 -8.06 -2.78 -0.94
CA MET A 41 -8.06 -2.98 -2.39
C MET A 41 -9.21 -2.23 -3.09
N GLY A 42 -9.22 -0.90 -3.04
CA GLY A 42 -9.89 -0.06 -4.04
C GLY A 42 -11.39 0.27 -3.86
N GLY A 43 -11.81 0.78 -2.69
CA GLY A 43 -13.11 1.42 -2.53
C GLY A 43 -13.22 2.23 -1.23
N ASP A 44 -13.94 3.36 -1.27
CA ASP A 44 -14.27 4.19 -0.10
C ASP A 44 -14.97 3.32 0.94
N THR A 45 -14.23 2.87 1.95
CA THR A 45 -14.72 1.89 2.92
C THR A 45 -14.58 2.44 4.32
N GLN A 46 -15.63 3.17 4.69
CA GLN A 46 -16.00 3.41 6.08
C GLN A 46 -16.08 2.06 6.79
N ARG A 47 -15.34 1.86 7.89
CA ARG A 47 -15.40 0.62 8.68
C ARG A 47 -16.23 0.80 9.94
N GLY A 48 -17.19 -0.10 10.11
CA GLY A 48 -18.11 -0.09 11.24
C GLY A 48 -19.18 0.99 11.08
N SER A 49 -20.30 0.77 11.76
CA SER A 49 -21.36 1.76 11.95
C SER A 49 -21.64 1.76 13.43
N PHE A 50 -21.25 2.83 14.10
CA PHE A 50 -21.36 3.01 15.54
C PHE A 50 -22.45 4.03 15.82
N ALA A 51 -23.19 3.83 16.92
CA ALA A 51 -24.30 4.70 17.26
C ALA A 51 -23.83 6.07 17.77
N ASP A 52 -22.64 6.13 18.34
CA ASP A 52 -22.05 7.34 18.89
C ASP A 52 -20.51 7.36 18.77
N PRO A 53 -19.87 8.53 18.97
CA PRO A 53 -18.41 8.68 18.86
C PRO A 53 -17.64 7.78 19.84
N SER A 54 -18.18 7.54 21.04
CA SER A 54 -17.50 6.76 22.07
C SER A 54 -17.38 5.29 21.68
N GLU A 55 -18.42 4.72 21.07
CA GLU A 55 -18.37 3.35 20.53
C GLU A 55 -17.34 3.22 19.41
N CYS A 56 -17.27 4.23 18.54
CA CYS A 56 -16.28 4.26 17.46
C CYS A 56 -14.85 4.33 18.01
N GLU A 57 -14.59 5.24 18.97
CA GLU A 57 -13.26 5.41 19.58
C GLU A 57 -12.82 4.16 20.34
N ALA A 58 -13.73 3.51 21.07
CA ALA A 58 -13.46 2.24 21.73
C ALA A 58 -13.09 1.14 20.72
N TYR A 59 -13.80 1.09 19.59
CA TYR A 59 -13.47 0.16 18.51
C TYR A 59 -12.10 0.46 17.90
N GLN A 60 -11.79 1.72 17.58
CA GLN A 60 -10.52 2.15 16.99
C GLN A 60 -9.35 1.85 17.93
N SER A 61 -9.50 2.14 19.21
CA SER A 61 -8.49 1.88 20.25
C SER A 61 -8.28 0.38 20.52
N SER A 62 -9.27 -0.46 20.21
CA SER A 62 -9.13 -1.92 20.31
C SER A 62 -8.35 -2.55 19.14
N ARG A 63 -8.09 -1.80 18.08
CA ARG A 63 -7.39 -2.32 16.89
C ARG A 63 -5.88 -2.41 17.15
N PRO A 64 -5.19 -3.40 16.54
CA PRO A 64 -3.75 -3.53 16.71
C PRO A 64 -2.98 -2.43 15.94
N GLY A 65 -2.09 -1.74 16.66
CA GLY A 65 -0.95 -0.95 16.17
C GLY A 65 -1.18 -0.14 14.90
N PHE A 66 -0.92 -0.74 13.74
CA PHE A 66 -1.03 -0.07 12.45
C PHE A 66 -2.44 0.48 12.18
N GLU A 67 -3.49 -0.28 12.47
CA GLU A 67 -4.88 0.17 12.26
C GLU A 67 -5.23 1.33 13.19
N GLN A 68 -4.84 1.25 14.46
CA GLN A 68 -5.10 2.28 15.47
C GLN A 68 -4.37 3.59 15.14
N ASN A 69 -3.08 3.51 14.79
CA ASN A 69 -2.24 4.68 14.55
C ASN A 69 -2.57 5.42 13.25
N ASN A 70 -3.33 4.80 12.35
CA ASN A 70 -3.64 5.35 11.04
C ASN A 70 -5.14 5.43 10.75
N SER A 71 -5.96 5.49 11.81
CA SER A 71 -7.39 5.69 11.68
C SER A 71 -7.95 6.64 12.73
N TRP A 72 -9.07 7.28 12.40
CA TRP A 72 -9.84 8.14 13.30
C TRP A 72 -11.34 7.92 13.09
N CYS A 73 -12.13 8.34 14.06
CA CYS A 73 -13.58 8.26 14.00
C CYS A 73 -14.18 9.49 13.33
N VAL A 74 -15.12 9.26 12.43
CA VAL A 74 -15.91 10.31 11.76
C VAL A 74 -17.37 10.05 12.05
N CYS A 75 -18.05 11.08 12.54
CA CYS A 75 -19.46 11.04 12.87
C CYS A 75 -20.18 12.14 12.09
N THR A 76 -21.23 11.77 11.36
CA THR A 76 -22.13 12.74 10.75
C THR A 76 -23.20 13.10 11.77
N GLU A 77 -23.24 14.36 12.22
CA GLU A 77 -24.37 14.86 12.97
C GLU A 77 -25.62 14.81 12.08
N PRO A 78 -26.78 14.39 12.60
CA PRO A 78 -28.01 14.41 11.83
C PRO A 78 -28.34 15.85 11.48
N ASP A 79 -28.31 16.20 10.20
CA ASP A 79 -28.63 17.53 9.69
C ASP A 79 -29.95 18.02 10.28
N SER A 80 -29.87 18.95 11.24
CA SER A 80 -31.03 19.67 11.73
C SER A 80 -31.42 20.69 10.67
N SER A 81 -32.33 20.30 9.77
CA SER A 81 -32.86 21.16 8.73
C SER A 81 -33.55 22.40 9.33
N SER A 82 -33.00 23.60 9.10
CA SER A 82 -33.74 24.86 9.02
C SER A 82 -32.84 25.95 8.44
N ASP A 83 -32.79 26.07 7.11
CA ASP A 83 -33.50 27.15 6.41
C ASP A 83 -33.04 27.30 4.95
N ASN A 84 -34.04 27.52 4.11
CA ASN A 84 -33.95 27.79 2.69
C ASN A 84 -33.03 28.98 2.39
N GLU A 85 -32.05 28.80 1.50
CA GLU A 85 -31.80 29.80 0.45
C GLU A 85 -31.16 29.15 -0.78
N GLY A 86 -31.89 29.20 -1.89
CA GLY A 86 -31.53 28.55 -3.13
C GLY A 86 -30.32 29.21 -3.80
N THR A 87 -29.23 28.46 -3.89
CA THR A 87 -28.16 28.74 -4.86
C THR A 87 -28.09 27.57 -5.84
N LYS A 88 -28.57 27.82 -7.05
CA LYS A 88 -28.27 27.02 -8.25
C LYS A 88 -26.75 27.01 -8.43
N HIS A 89 -26.10 25.89 -8.14
CA HIS A 89 -24.77 25.62 -8.65
C HIS A 89 -24.85 24.62 -9.81
N ASP A 90 -24.63 25.18 -11.00
CA ASP A 90 -24.44 24.45 -12.24
C ASP A 90 -23.35 23.37 -12.12
N GLY A 91 -23.69 22.20 -12.64
CA GLY A 91 -22.81 21.06 -12.79
C GLY A 91 -21.64 21.37 -13.73
N GLY A 92 -20.46 20.91 -13.32
CA GLY A 92 -19.27 20.98 -14.16
C GLY A 92 -17.98 20.71 -13.37
N ARG A 93 -17.80 19.51 -12.84
CA ARG A 93 -16.48 19.06 -12.37
C ARG A 93 -16.10 17.72 -12.99
N ASN A 94 -15.69 17.79 -14.24
CA ASN A 94 -14.57 16.97 -14.70
C ASN A 94 -13.30 17.59 -14.11
N HIS A 95 -13.00 17.30 -12.85
CA HIS A 95 -11.79 17.77 -12.21
C HIS A 95 -10.60 16.97 -12.79
N ILE A 96 -9.70 17.71 -13.41
CA ILE A 96 -8.48 17.25 -14.05
C ILE A 96 -7.58 16.64 -12.97
N LYS A 97 -7.45 15.30 -12.95
CA LYS A 97 -6.57 14.51 -12.06
C LYS A 97 -5.07 14.90 -12.08
N GLY A 98 -4.67 15.92 -12.83
CA GLY A 98 -3.31 16.45 -12.87
C GLY A 98 -3.05 17.64 -11.95
N GLN A 99 -4.09 18.35 -11.46
CA GLN A 99 -3.89 19.51 -10.58
C GLN A 99 -3.50 19.12 -9.16
N ASP A 100 -4.07 18.03 -8.63
CA ASP A 100 -3.79 17.57 -7.26
C ASP A 100 -2.31 17.14 -7.13
N THR A 101 -1.76 16.44 -8.13
CA THR A 101 -0.36 16.01 -8.11
C THR A 101 0.66 17.15 -8.12
N GLN A 102 0.32 18.31 -8.71
CA GLN A 102 1.21 19.48 -8.68
C GLN A 102 1.17 20.18 -7.34
N ARG A 103 0.00 20.21 -6.70
CA ARG A 103 -0.17 20.79 -5.38
C ARG A 103 0.55 19.96 -4.32
N ASP A 104 0.39 18.64 -4.34
CA ASP A 104 1.05 17.74 -3.40
C ASP A 104 2.57 17.80 -3.52
N GLU A 105 3.07 17.88 -4.76
CA GLU A 105 4.51 18.04 -5.00
C GLU A 105 5.01 19.41 -4.52
N GLN A 106 4.24 20.47 -4.71
CA GLN A 106 4.58 21.79 -4.19
C GLN A 106 4.61 21.81 -2.66
N GLU A 107 3.60 21.24 -2.00
CA GLU A 107 3.53 21.13 -0.54
C GLU A 107 4.72 20.31 0.01
N ARG A 108 5.11 19.23 -0.69
CA ARG A 108 6.31 18.44 -0.35
C ARG A 108 7.60 19.26 -0.46
N VAL A 109 7.76 20.03 -1.55
CA VAL A 109 8.93 20.88 -1.77
C VAL A 109 9.00 22.01 -0.74
N ASP A 110 7.87 22.61 -0.39
CA ASP A 110 7.80 23.67 0.61
C ASP A 110 8.12 23.14 2.02
N ALA A 111 7.61 21.96 2.38
CA ALA A 111 7.95 21.30 3.63
C ALA A 111 9.44 20.95 3.72
N MET A 112 10.02 20.42 2.63
CA MET A 112 11.47 20.16 2.52
C MET A 112 12.29 21.44 2.72
N ASN A 113 11.93 22.52 2.03
CA ASN A 113 12.64 23.80 2.09
C ASN A 113 12.56 24.41 3.49
N ASN A 114 11.37 24.44 4.09
CA ASN A 114 11.15 24.95 5.44
C ASN A 114 11.95 24.15 6.47
N ALA A 115 11.96 22.81 6.39
CA ALA A 115 12.78 21.97 7.25
C ALA A 115 14.28 22.27 7.06
N ASN A 116 14.75 22.44 5.82
CA ASN A 116 16.14 22.78 5.55
C ASN A 116 16.52 24.18 6.09
N GLU A 117 15.67 25.20 5.93
CA GLU A 117 15.87 26.55 6.48
C GLU A 117 15.96 26.53 8.02
N ASN A 118 15.04 25.84 8.70
CA ASN A 118 15.10 25.67 10.15
C ASN A 118 16.39 24.94 10.61
N GLY A 119 16.87 23.98 9.80
CA GLY A 119 18.14 23.30 10.03
C GLY A 119 19.34 24.24 9.92
N ILE A 120 19.33 25.15 8.95
CA ILE A 120 20.34 26.21 8.80
C ILE A 120 20.29 27.15 10.01
N ASP A 121 19.11 27.61 10.43
CA ASP A 121 18.96 28.49 11.59
C ASP A 121 19.49 27.84 12.89
N CYS A 122 19.26 26.54 13.07
CA CYS A 122 19.84 25.80 14.21
C CYS A 122 21.36 25.63 14.08
N TYR A 123 21.86 25.41 12.86
CA TYR A 123 23.30 25.33 12.58
C TYR A 123 24.00 26.64 12.93
N GLU A 124 23.47 27.78 12.50
CA GLU A 124 24.05 29.11 12.76
C GLU A 124 24.09 29.46 14.25
N ARG A 125 23.12 28.97 15.03
CA ARG A 125 23.09 29.11 16.49
C ARG A 125 24.04 28.17 17.24
N GLY A 126 24.69 27.24 16.54
CA GLY A 126 25.55 26.21 17.14
C GLY A 126 24.80 25.07 17.83
N ASP A 127 23.48 24.98 17.64
CA ASP A 127 22.67 23.87 18.12
C ASP A 127 22.67 22.74 17.08
N TRP A 128 23.76 21.97 17.09
CA TRP A 128 23.98 20.91 16.10
C TRP A 128 22.97 19.77 16.20
N ASN A 129 22.45 19.49 17.39
CA ASN A 129 21.41 18.46 17.57
C ASN A 129 20.09 18.92 16.96
N CYS A 130 19.70 20.19 17.17
CA CYS A 130 18.54 20.75 16.48
C CYS A 130 18.72 20.74 14.95
N ALA A 131 19.89 21.17 14.48
CA ALA A 131 20.20 21.22 13.05
C ALA A 131 20.10 19.83 12.40
N LEU A 132 20.64 18.80 13.07
CA LEU A 132 20.61 17.43 12.57
C LEU A 132 19.16 16.94 12.35
N ARG A 133 18.28 17.12 13.34
CA ARG A 133 16.88 16.69 13.24
C ARG A 133 16.16 17.33 12.06
N TYR A 134 16.34 18.64 11.87
CA TYR A 134 15.67 19.37 10.80
C TYR A 134 16.20 19.00 9.41
N PHE A 135 17.51 18.76 9.27
CA PHE A 135 18.05 18.26 8.02
C PHE A 135 17.62 16.82 7.73
N GLU A 136 17.50 15.96 8.73
CA GLU A 136 16.96 14.61 8.57
C GLU A 136 15.49 14.65 8.13
N LEU A 137 14.67 15.52 8.74
CA LEU A 137 13.29 15.77 8.30
C LEU A 137 13.22 16.27 6.85
N ALA A 138 14.10 17.19 6.45
CA ALA A 138 14.17 17.64 5.06
C ALA A 138 14.55 16.49 4.10
N LEU A 139 15.39 15.55 4.55
CA LEU A 139 15.78 14.37 3.79
C LEU A 139 14.62 13.36 3.63
N GLU A 140 13.68 13.28 4.57
CA GLU A 140 12.47 12.45 4.44
C GLU A 140 11.64 12.89 3.23
N TYR A 141 11.54 14.20 2.99
CA TYR A 141 10.88 14.73 1.81
C TYR A 141 11.70 14.53 0.53
N SER A 142 13.04 14.61 0.57
CA SER A 142 13.89 14.43 -0.62
C SER A 142 15.16 13.60 -0.31
N PRO A 143 15.05 12.26 -0.37
CA PRO A 143 16.09 11.33 0.12
C PRO A 143 17.47 11.45 -0.53
N TYR A 144 17.54 12.06 -1.72
CA TYR A 144 18.75 12.14 -2.55
C TYR A 144 19.22 13.57 -2.78
N ASN A 145 18.69 14.56 -2.04
CA ASN A 145 19.09 15.95 -2.20
C ASN A 145 20.55 16.14 -1.74
N PRO A 146 21.50 16.45 -2.65
CA PRO A 146 22.93 16.51 -2.31
C PRO A 146 23.26 17.65 -1.32
N SER A 147 22.48 18.74 -1.33
CA SER A 147 22.67 19.88 -0.44
C SER A 147 22.32 19.52 1.01
N ILE A 148 21.20 18.83 1.22
CA ILE A 148 20.75 18.38 2.56
C ILE A 148 21.75 17.35 3.11
N ILE A 149 22.19 16.40 2.30
CA ILE A 149 23.21 15.41 2.69
C ILE A 149 24.52 16.10 3.10
N SER A 150 24.95 17.11 2.35
CA SER A 150 26.14 17.92 2.68
C SER A 150 25.99 18.63 4.03
N ASN A 151 24.82 19.22 4.29
CA ASN A 151 24.53 19.89 5.57
C ASN A 151 24.55 18.92 6.76
N ILE A 152 23.95 17.74 6.62
CA ILE A 152 24.00 16.66 7.63
C ILE A 152 25.46 16.29 7.95
N ASN A 153 26.31 16.15 6.93
CA ASN A 153 27.70 15.79 7.13
C ASN A 153 28.49 16.88 7.89
N LYS A 154 28.25 18.16 7.59
CA LYS A 154 28.84 19.29 8.34
C LYS A 154 28.41 19.28 9.81
N VAL A 155 27.12 19.04 10.08
CA VAL A 155 26.60 18.92 11.45
C VAL A 155 27.27 17.77 12.20
N LYS A 156 27.38 16.59 11.57
CA LYS A 156 28.03 15.41 12.15
C LYS A 156 29.50 15.67 12.46
N GLU A 157 30.20 16.43 11.62
CA GLU A 157 31.58 16.86 11.89
C GLU A 157 31.67 17.76 13.12
N LYS A 158 30.77 18.76 13.25
CA LYS A 158 30.72 19.64 14.42
C LYS A 158 30.39 18.89 15.72
N LEU A 159 29.45 17.95 15.67
CA LEU A 159 29.11 17.09 16.80
C LEU A 159 30.32 16.25 17.23
N ARG A 160 31.06 15.66 16.29
CA ARG A 160 32.29 14.91 16.60
C ARG A 160 33.36 15.80 17.24
N ALA A 161 33.50 17.05 16.78
CA ALA A 161 34.45 18.01 17.33
C ALA A 161 34.07 18.50 18.74
N GLN A 162 32.78 18.48 19.11
CA GLN A 162 32.32 18.84 20.45
C GLN A 162 32.55 17.76 21.50
N VAL A 163 32.71 16.49 21.09
CA VAL A 163 33.10 15.43 22.02
C VAL A 163 34.53 15.75 22.45
N PRO A 164 34.78 16.13 23.72
CA PRO A 164 36.11 16.47 24.16
C PRO A 164 37.00 15.26 23.89
N THR A 165 38.10 15.47 23.16
CA THR A 165 39.19 14.51 23.06
C THR A 165 39.92 14.46 24.40
N ALA A 166 39.20 14.16 25.48
CA ALA A 166 39.82 13.66 26.68
C ALA A 166 40.60 12.42 26.24
N PRO A 167 41.89 12.27 26.65
CA PRO A 167 42.62 11.05 26.38
C PRO A 167 41.73 9.91 26.86
N VAL A 168 41.32 9.06 25.93
CA VAL A 168 40.49 7.91 26.18
C VAL A 168 41.28 7.07 27.17
N GLN A 169 41.04 7.27 28.47
CA GLN A 169 41.36 6.28 29.46
C GLN A 169 40.64 5.04 28.95
N ALA A 170 41.41 4.03 28.55
CA ALA A 170 40.89 2.79 28.00
C ALA A 170 39.62 2.42 28.77
N PRO A 171 38.44 2.38 28.12
CA PRO A 171 37.20 2.19 28.85
C PRO A 171 37.32 0.90 29.65
N LYS A 172 37.38 1.04 30.98
CA LYS A 172 37.28 -0.07 31.90
C LYS A 172 35.94 -0.74 31.60
N ALA A 173 35.97 -2.01 31.21
CA ALA A 173 34.78 -2.83 30.96
C ALA A 173 33.76 -2.12 30.05
N TYR A 174 34.08 -2.06 28.76
CA TYR A 174 33.09 -1.70 27.75
C TYR A 174 31.80 -2.50 27.94
N ASP A 175 30.66 -1.81 27.88
CA ASP A 175 29.36 -2.27 28.36
C ASP A 175 28.86 -3.50 27.58
N THR A 176 29.11 -4.69 28.13
CA THR A 176 28.61 -5.98 27.63
C THR A 176 27.10 -5.90 27.32
N VAL A 177 26.35 -5.11 28.10
CA VAL A 177 24.92 -4.88 27.91
C VAL A 177 24.62 -4.20 26.56
N LEU A 178 25.41 -3.20 26.17
CA LEU A 178 25.23 -2.50 24.88
C LEU A 178 25.53 -3.43 23.69
N LYS A 179 26.58 -4.26 23.80
CA LYS A 179 26.93 -5.25 22.77
C LYS A 179 25.82 -6.30 22.63
N GLU A 180 25.35 -6.85 23.74
CA GLU A 180 24.23 -7.80 23.77
C GLU A 180 22.95 -7.19 23.20
N ARG A 181 22.62 -5.95 23.58
CA ARG A 181 21.47 -5.21 23.04
C ARG A 181 21.59 -5.03 21.53
N THR A 182 22.77 -4.66 21.03
CA THR A 182 23.02 -4.50 19.59
C THR A 182 22.88 -5.82 18.84
N MET A 183 23.47 -6.90 19.36
CA MET A 183 23.32 -8.24 18.79
C MET A 183 21.86 -8.70 18.75
N LYS A 184 21.08 -8.40 19.81
CA LYS A 184 19.64 -8.68 19.88
C LYS A 184 18.89 -7.93 18.78
N MET A 185 19.11 -6.63 18.64
CA MET A 185 18.48 -5.81 17.59
C MET A 185 18.83 -6.30 16.18
N ILE A 186 20.07 -6.70 15.92
CA ILE A 186 20.46 -7.25 14.61
C ILE A 186 19.69 -8.54 14.30
N LYS A 187 19.53 -9.44 15.29
CA LYS A 187 18.76 -10.69 15.12
C LYS A 187 17.29 -10.40 14.83
N GLU A 188 16.68 -9.49 15.58
CA GLU A 188 15.28 -9.08 15.43
C GLU A 188 15.03 -8.46 14.06
N LEU A 189 15.86 -7.49 13.65
CA LEU A 189 15.72 -6.83 12.35
C LEU A 189 16.01 -7.76 11.17
N ASN A 190 17.00 -8.65 11.28
CA ASN A 190 17.20 -9.67 10.25
C ASN A 190 15.96 -10.57 10.12
N CYS A 191 15.36 -10.98 11.24
CA CYS A 191 14.13 -11.77 11.18
C CYS A 191 12.98 -10.98 10.55
N GLY A 192 12.84 -9.70 10.89
CA GLY A 192 11.88 -8.79 10.26
C GLY A 192 12.07 -8.71 8.75
N ALA A 193 13.30 -8.42 8.30
CA ALA A 193 13.65 -8.35 6.88
C ALA A 193 13.36 -9.66 6.14
N HIS A 194 13.69 -10.81 6.74
CA HIS A 194 13.37 -12.13 6.17
C HIS A 194 11.87 -12.31 5.93
N TRP A 195 11.05 -12.04 6.94
CA TRP A 195 9.60 -12.17 6.81
C TRP A 195 8.99 -11.15 5.88
N ALA A 196 9.52 -9.92 5.82
CA ALA A 196 9.09 -8.91 4.87
C ALA A 196 9.34 -9.34 3.42
N LEU A 197 10.48 -9.98 3.15
CA LEU A 197 10.78 -10.56 1.83
C LEU A 197 9.86 -11.74 1.49
N ASN A 198 9.56 -12.62 2.46
CA ASN A 198 8.59 -13.69 2.24
C ASN A 198 7.17 -13.16 1.98
N ALA A 199 6.77 -12.07 2.65
CA ALA A 199 5.50 -11.40 2.38
C ALA A 199 5.44 -10.91 0.93
N LEU A 200 6.52 -10.30 0.45
CA LEU A 200 6.65 -9.83 -0.92
C LEU A 200 6.63 -10.99 -1.93
N ASP A 201 7.30 -12.12 -1.62
CA ASP A 201 7.27 -13.34 -2.43
C ASP A 201 5.83 -13.89 -2.55
N ALA A 202 5.09 -13.96 -1.43
CA ALA A 202 3.70 -14.40 -1.40
C ALA A 202 2.78 -13.46 -2.20
N SER A 203 2.96 -12.14 -2.08
CA SER A 203 2.21 -11.15 -2.85
C SER A 203 2.41 -11.32 -4.35
N LEU A 204 3.65 -11.55 -4.80
CA LEU A 204 3.97 -11.76 -6.22
C LEU A 204 3.30 -13.02 -6.78
N THR A 205 3.03 -14.03 -5.95
CA THR A 205 2.28 -15.24 -6.34
C THR A 205 0.76 -15.09 -6.22
N GLY A 206 0.27 -13.94 -5.75
CA GLY A 206 -1.16 -13.71 -5.50
C GLY A 206 -1.70 -14.37 -4.23
N ASP A 207 -0.83 -14.84 -3.33
CA ASP A 207 -1.21 -15.44 -2.06
C ASP A 207 -1.35 -14.36 -0.97
N ALA A 208 -2.48 -13.65 -1.02
CA ALA A 208 -2.75 -12.52 -0.12
C ALA A 208 -2.79 -12.94 1.36
N LEU A 209 -3.19 -14.17 1.66
CA LEU A 209 -3.27 -14.66 3.04
C LEU A 209 -1.87 -14.83 3.63
N ASN A 210 -0.97 -15.50 2.91
CA ASN A 210 0.41 -15.65 3.37
C ASN A 210 1.17 -14.33 3.33
N ALA A 211 0.93 -13.46 2.35
CA ALA A 211 1.50 -12.12 2.32
C ALA A 211 1.19 -11.34 3.60
N ARG A 212 -0.09 -11.32 4.01
CA ARG A 212 -0.52 -10.69 5.27
C ARG A 212 0.15 -11.34 6.48
N ARG A 213 0.09 -12.66 6.58
CA ARG A 213 0.67 -13.42 7.71
C ARG A 213 2.17 -13.15 7.87
N TYR A 214 2.92 -13.14 6.76
CA TYR A 214 4.36 -12.83 6.79
C TYR A 214 4.64 -11.36 7.11
N GLY A 215 3.78 -10.43 6.66
CA GLY A 215 3.83 -9.04 7.10
C GLY A 215 3.65 -8.90 8.62
N GLU A 216 2.70 -9.64 9.20
CA GLU A 216 2.49 -9.68 10.66
C GLU A 216 3.71 -10.26 11.39
N TYR A 217 4.36 -11.31 10.85
CA TYR A 217 5.61 -11.85 11.42
C TYR A 217 6.77 -10.85 11.35
N SER A 218 6.87 -10.08 10.27
CA SER A 218 7.85 -9.00 10.16
C SER A 218 7.64 -7.94 11.24
N ALA A 219 6.39 -7.48 11.41
CA ALA A 219 6.03 -6.49 12.42
C ALA A 219 6.28 -6.99 13.85
N GLN A 220 5.96 -8.25 14.15
CA GLN A 220 6.24 -8.87 15.44
C GLN A 220 7.75 -8.91 15.72
N ALA A 221 8.57 -9.31 14.74
CA ALA A 221 10.02 -9.36 14.88
C ALA A 221 10.61 -7.96 15.17
N LYS A 222 10.11 -6.91 14.51
CA LYS A 222 10.47 -5.51 14.79
C LYS A 222 10.13 -5.08 16.22
N GLY A 223 9.06 -5.62 16.79
CA GLY A 223 8.66 -5.42 18.20
C GLY A 223 9.42 -6.29 19.21
N GLY A 224 10.43 -7.06 18.77
CA GLY A 224 11.21 -7.97 19.62
C GLY A 224 10.56 -9.33 19.87
N ASN A 225 9.44 -9.63 19.21
CA ASN A 225 8.76 -10.91 19.28
C ASN A 225 9.11 -11.73 18.03
N THR A 226 10.11 -12.59 18.11
CA THR A 226 10.53 -13.40 16.96
C THR A 226 9.57 -14.56 16.73
N ALA A 227 8.90 -14.56 15.57
CA ALA A 227 8.14 -15.73 15.10
C ALA A 227 9.07 -16.93 14.86
N SER A 228 8.56 -18.14 15.05
CA SER A 228 9.32 -19.38 14.77
C SER A 228 9.78 -19.43 13.32
N GLY A 229 11.03 -19.82 13.07
CA GLY A 229 11.59 -19.95 11.71
C GLY A 229 12.45 -18.79 11.22
N CYS A 230 12.82 -17.84 12.10
CA CYS A 230 13.84 -16.84 11.77
C CYS A 230 15.17 -17.53 11.38
N PRO A 231 15.80 -17.17 10.25
CA PRO A 231 17.10 -17.71 9.89
C PRO A 231 18.18 -17.24 10.88
N GLU A 232 19.15 -18.11 11.15
CA GLU A 232 20.35 -17.73 11.90
C GLU A 232 21.18 -16.70 11.11
N VAL A 233 21.83 -15.80 11.85
CA VAL A 233 22.59 -14.67 11.29
C VAL A 233 24.00 -14.67 11.84
N ARG A 234 24.97 -14.46 10.96
CA ARG A 234 26.33 -14.14 11.38
C ARG A 234 26.36 -12.71 11.89
N LEU A 235 26.60 -12.56 13.20
CA LEU A 235 26.65 -11.26 13.83
C LEU A 235 28.07 -10.72 13.78
N PHE A 236 28.22 -9.50 13.26
CA PHE A 236 29.44 -8.72 13.43
C PHE A 236 29.10 -7.45 14.21
N VAL A 237 29.50 -7.41 15.47
CA VAL A 237 29.49 -6.22 16.31
C VAL A 237 30.95 -5.98 16.71
N PRO A 238 31.59 -4.88 16.24
CA PRO A 238 32.97 -4.58 16.62
C PRO A 238 33.08 -4.43 18.14
N GLU A 239 34.29 -4.55 18.70
CA GLU A 239 34.51 -4.45 20.17
C GLU A 239 34.01 -3.13 20.75
N VAL A 240 34.10 -2.07 19.96
CA VAL A 240 33.45 -0.79 20.21
C VAL A 240 32.33 -0.63 19.18
N PRO A 241 31.09 -1.08 19.47
CA PRO A 241 29.95 -0.83 18.61
C PRO A 241 29.85 0.66 18.28
N PRO A 242 29.70 1.01 16.99
CA PRO A 242 29.29 2.36 16.64
C PRO A 242 27.92 2.62 17.30
N PRO A 243 27.52 3.90 17.50
CA PRO A 243 26.16 4.21 17.92
C PRO A 243 25.15 3.40 17.09
N VAL A 244 24.10 2.90 17.73
CA VAL A 244 23.13 1.96 17.12
C VAL A 244 22.63 2.46 15.76
N GLU A 245 22.44 3.78 15.64
CA GLU A 245 21.98 4.48 14.43
C GLU A 245 22.96 4.43 13.24
N VAL A 246 24.25 4.18 13.47
CA VAL A 246 25.28 4.13 12.42
C VAL A 246 25.76 2.71 12.10
N ASN A 247 25.16 1.67 12.69
CA ASN A 247 25.48 0.29 12.30
C ASN A 247 24.92 -0.01 10.89
N PRO A 248 25.78 -0.32 9.89
CA PRO A 248 25.32 -0.52 8.52
C PRO A 248 24.37 -1.71 8.34
N GLN A 249 24.47 -2.76 9.18
CA GLN A 249 23.52 -3.89 9.15
C GLN A 249 22.13 -3.45 9.58
N LEU A 250 22.03 -2.75 10.71
CA LEU A 250 20.75 -2.24 11.22
C LEU A 250 20.09 -1.31 10.20
N ARG A 251 20.86 -0.41 9.59
CA ARG A 251 20.38 0.48 8.53
C ARG A 251 19.86 -0.30 7.31
N THR A 252 20.59 -1.33 6.88
CA THR A 252 20.20 -2.11 5.71
C THR A 252 18.94 -2.94 5.95
N TYR A 253 18.84 -3.62 7.10
CA TYR A 253 17.64 -4.40 7.44
C TYR A 253 16.40 -3.51 7.60
N ASN A 254 16.55 -2.35 8.25
CA ASN A 254 15.46 -1.36 8.33
C ASN A 254 15.01 -0.87 6.95
N TYR A 255 15.97 -0.56 6.07
CA TYR A 255 15.66 -0.17 4.69
C TYR A 255 14.89 -1.27 3.95
N ILE A 256 15.35 -2.53 4.03
CA ILE A 256 14.67 -3.66 3.39
C ILE A 256 13.22 -3.79 3.88
N MET A 257 13.01 -3.71 5.20
CA MET A 257 11.67 -3.78 5.78
C MET A 257 10.77 -2.64 5.31
N GLN A 258 11.24 -1.40 5.35
CA GLN A 258 10.48 -0.23 4.88
C GLN A 258 10.11 -0.35 3.40
N GLN A 259 11.06 -0.76 2.55
CA GLN A 259 10.78 -0.95 1.12
C GLN A 259 9.79 -2.09 0.87
N ALA A 260 9.88 -3.19 1.63
CA ALA A 260 8.93 -4.27 1.55
C ALA A 260 7.52 -3.86 2.02
N GLU A 261 7.41 -3.08 3.10
CA GLU A 261 6.14 -2.49 3.59
C GLU A 261 5.45 -1.65 2.50
N ILE A 262 6.21 -0.91 1.69
CA ILE A 262 5.70 -0.12 0.55
C ILE A 262 5.33 -1.02 -0.64
N LEU A 263 6.17 -2.01 -0.97
CA LEU A 263 6.02 -2.84 -2.17
C LEU A 263 4.89 -3.86 -2.05
N VAL A 264 4.71 -4.51 -0.90
CA VAL A 264 3.68 -5.54 -0.66
C VAL A 264 2.27 -5.10 -1.10
N PRO A 265 1.72 -3.96 -0.65
CA PRO A 265 0.39 -3.52 -1.05
C PRO A 265 0.32 -3.15 -2.54
N ALA A 266 1.37 -2.55 -3.09
CA ALA A 266 1.43 -2.23 -4.52
C ALA A 266 1.41 -3.49 -5.41
N VAL A 267 2.11 -4.56 -4.99
CA VAL A 267 2.09 -5.85 -5.68
C VAL A 267 0.71 -6.49 -5.61
N ILE A 268 0.07 -6.49 -4.42
CA ILE A 268 -1.28 -7.06 -4.26
C ILE A 268 -2.29 -6.35 -5.17
N ASP A 269 -2.27 -5.02 -5.20
CA ASP A 269 -3.15 -4.22 -6.07
C ASP A 269 -2.91 -4.52 -7.56
N THR A 270 -1.64 -4.62 -7.96
CA THR A 270 -1.26 -4.96 -9.33
C THR A 270 -1.75 -6.36 -9.72
N GLN A 271 -1.57 -7.36 -8.86
CA GLN A 271 -2.05 -8.72 -9.10
C GLN A 271 -3.57 -8.79 -9.20
N LYS A 272 -4.30 -8.05 -8.34
CA LYS A 272 -5.76 -7.93 -8.43
C LYS A 272 -6.18 -7.35 -9.78
N LYS A 273 -5.58 -6.24 -10.21
CA LYS A 273 -5.85 -5.60 -11.50
C LYS A 273 -5.58 -6.53 -12.68
N ILE A 274 -4.52 -7.35 -12.61
CA ILE A 274 -4.22 -8.36 -13.63
C ILE A 274 -5.35 -9.40 -13.71
N GLN A 275 -5.80 -9.95 -12.57
CA GLN A 275 -6.89 -10.93 -12.54
C GLN A 275 -8.22 -10.35 -13.04
N ASP A 276 -8.56 -9.13 -12.63
CA ASP A 276 -9.76 -8.42 -13.08
C ASP A 276 -9.71 -8.17 -14.59
N THR A 277 -8.56 -7.70 -15.10
CA THR A 277 -8.36 -7.46 -16.53
C THR A 277 -8.44 -8.76 -17.33
N LYS A 278 -7.85 -9.85 -16.84
CA LYS A 278 -7.95 -11.18 -17.47
C LYS A 278 -9.39 -11.66 -17.56
N SER A 279 -10.17 -11.52 -16.49
CA SER A 279 -11.60 -11.88 -16.46
C SER A 279 -12.41 -11.05 -17.46
N ARG A 280 -12.12 -9.75 -17.57
CA ARG A 280 -12.75 -8.86 -18.56
C ARG A 280 -12.40 -9.26 -19.99
N ILE A 281 -11.13 -9.56 -20.27
CA ILE A 281 -10.69 -10.04 -21.59
C ILE A 281 -11.43 -11.33 -21.96
N GLU A 282 -11.54 -12.30 -21.04
CA GLU A 282 -12.26 -13.55 -21.31
C GLU A 282 -13.76 -13.31 -21.59
N LYS A 283 -14.40 -12.45 -20.80
CA LYS A 283 -15.80 -12.07 -21.01
C LYS A 283 -16.01 -11.42 -22.38
N THR A 284 -15.22 -10.40 -22.71
CA THR A 284 -15.29 -9.70 -24.00
C THR A 284 -15.00 -10.65 -25.17
N ALA A 285 -14.07 -11.59 -25.01
CA ALA A 285 -13.80 -12.60 -26.03
C ALA A 285 -15.01 -13.51 -26.31
N LYS A 286 -15.76 -13.91 -25.26
CA LYS A 286 -17.00 -14.68 -25.42
C LYS A 286 -18.09 -13.87 -26.13
N GLU A 287 -18.25 -12.60 -25.78
CA GLU A 287 -19.22 -11.69 -26.42
C GLU A 287 -18.90 -11.48 -27.91
N ILE A 288 -17.61 -11.34 -28.26
CA ILE A 288 -17.14 -11.25 -29.66
C ILE A 288 -17.54 -12.51 -30.46
N VAL A 289 -17.37 -13.70 -29.89
CA VAL A 289 -17.74 -14.97 -30.57
C VAL A 289 -19.24 -15.01 -30.83
N VAL A 290 -20.06 -14.67 -29.82
CA VAL A 290 -21.53 -14.63 -29.95
C VAL A 290 -21.96 -13.66 -31.05
N ARG A 291 -21.39 -12.45 -31.10
CA ARG A 291 -21.72 -11.46 -32.15
C ARG A 291 -21.27 -11.91 -33.54
N LYS A 292 -20.12 -12.58 -33.66
CA LYS A 292 -19.67 -13.16 -34.94
C LYS A 292 -20.63 -14.24 -35.44
N ASP A 293 -21.12 -15.11 -34.56
CA ASP A 293 -22.09 -16.14 -34.92
C ASP A 293 -23.45 -15.57 -35.32
N GLU A 294 -23.90 -14.49 -34.65
CA GLU A 294 -25.12 -13.76 -35.00
C GLU A 294 -25.03 -13.13 -36.40
N ILE A 295 -23.93 -12.44 -36.71
CA ILE A 295 -23.69 -11.87 -38.04
C ILE A 295 -23.72 -12.96 -39.10
N LYS A 296 -23.06 -14.10 -38.85
CA LYS A 296 -23.06 -15.26 -39.76
C LYS A 296 -24.45 -15.87 -39.94
N HIS A 297 -25.30 -15.83 -38.92
CA HIS A 297 -26.68 -16.27 -39.03
C HIS A 297 -27.52 -15.30 -39.86
N LEU A 298 -27.38 -14.00 -39.63
CA LEU A 298 -28.06 -12.94 -40.38
C LEU A 298 -27.69 -12.97 -41.87
N ASP A 299 -26.43 -13.26 -42.21
CA ASP A 299 -25.98 -13.44 -43.60
C ASP A 299 -26.77 -14.52 -44.34
N LYS A 300 -27.06 -15.64 -43.68
CA LYS A 300 -27.85 -16.73 -44.27
C LYS A 300 -29.33 -16.34 -44.50
N ILE A 301 -29.85 -15.40 -43.72
CA ILE A 301 -31.26 -14.96 -43.83
C ILE A 301 -31.42 -13.91 -44.93
N ILE A 302 -30.43 -13.05 -45.14
CA ILE A 302 -30.47 -11.92 -46.09
C ILE A 302 -30.67 -12.37 -47.55
N ASP A 303 -30.32 -13.61 -47.88
CA ASP A 303 -30.60 -14.22 -49.19
C ASP A 303 -32.11 -14.37 -49.49
N ASN A 304 -32.98 -14.23 -48.48
CA ASN A 304 -34.43 -14.22 -48.67
C ASN A 304 -34.96 -12.80 -48.98
N PRO A 305 -35.50 -12.55 -50.19
CA PRO A 305 -35.94 -11.21 -50.60
C PRO A 305 -37.07 -10.63 -49.76
N LYS A 306 -37.85 -11.44 -49.03
CA LYS A 306 -38.98 -10.96 -48.22
C LYS A 306 -38.57 -10.30 -46.89
N ILE A 307 -37.40 -10.65 -46.34
CA ILE A 307 -36.97 -10.21 -44.98
C ILE A 307 -35.73 -9.31 -45.05
N LYS A 308 -35.18 -9.11 -46.25
CA LYS A 308 -33.89 -8.49 -46.53
C LYS A 308 -33.60 -7.18 -45.80
N LYS A 309 -34.54 -6.23 -45.77
CA LYS A 309 -34.28 -4.89 -45.22
C LYS A 309 -34.10 -4.87 -43.71
N GLU A 310 -34.93 -5.61 -42.97
CA GLU A 310 -34.82 -5.67 -41.50
C GLU A 310 -33.58 -6.45 -41.07
N SER A 311 -33.27 -7.57 -41.73
CA SER A 311 -32.06 -8.35 -41.44
C SER A 311 -30.77 -7.58 -41.73
N GLN A 312 -30.76 -6.72 -42.77
CA GLN A 312 -29.62 -5.84 -43.06
C GLN A 312 -29.37 -4.80 -41.97
N ILE A 313 -30.44 -4.23 -41.39
CA ILE A 313 -30.31 -3.27 -40.27
C ILE A 313 -29.72 -3.96 -39.05
N LYS A 314 -30.28 -5.11 -38.65
CA LYS A 314 -29.77 -5.91 -37.51
C LYS A 314 -28.32 -6.33 -37.70
N LYS A 315 -27.94 -6.69 -38.94
CA LYS A 315 -26.56 -7.05 -39.26
C LYS A 315 -25.63 -5.85 -39.06
N ALA A 316 -25.99 -4.67 -39.57
CA ALA A 316 -25.18 -3.46 -39.42
C ALA A 316 -25.04 -3.05 -37.94
N GLU A 317 -26.10 -3.21 -37.13
CA GLU A 317 -26.04 -2.98 -35.68
C GLU A 317 -25.10 -3.98 -35.00
N ALA A 318 -25.19 -5.27 -35.30
CA ALA A 318 -24.31 -6.30 -34.75
C ALA A 318 -22.84 -6.10 -35.18
N GLU A 319 -22.58 -5.68 -36.42
CA GLU A 319 -21.23 -5.34 -36.90
C GLU A 319 -20.64 -4.14 -36.14
N LYS A 320 -21.45 -3.10 -35.90
CA LYS A 320 -21.02 -1.95 -35.09
C LYS A 320 -20.68 -2.36 -33.66
N GLU A 321 -21.52 -3.16 -33.02
CA GLU A 321 -21.25 -3.65 -31.66
C GLU A 321 -20.00 -4.55 -31.61
N LEU A 322 -19.79 -5.38 -32.64
CA LEU A 322 -18.58 -6.19 -32.77
C LEU A 322 -17.33 -5.30 -32.83
N ASP A 323 -17.35 -4.23 -33.64
CA ASP A 323 -16.23 -3.28 -33.74
C ASP A 323 -15.93 -2.61 -32.39
N GLU A 324 -16.96 -2.24 -31.62
CA GLU A 324 -16.83 -1.67 -30.28
C GLU A 324 -16.22 -2.67 -29.29
N LEU A 325 -16.66 -3.93 -29.31
CA LEU A 325 -16.11 -5.01 -28.49
C LEU A 325 -14.65 -5.32 -28.85
N GLU A 326 -14.31 -5.36 -30.14
CA GLU A 326 -12.93 -5.56 -30.58
C GLU A 326 -12.02 -4.38 -30.20
N LYS A 327 -12.55 -3.15 -30.21
CA LYS A 327 -11.82 -1.97 -29.70
C LYS A 327 -11.56 -2.10 -28.19
N LEU A 328 -12.59 -2.45 -27.42
CA LEU A 328 -12.46 -2.67 -25.98
C LEU A 328 -11.45 -3.79 -25.66
N ALA A 329 -11.46 -4.89 -26.42
CA ALA A 329 -10.50 -5.97 -26.26
C ALA A 329 -9.05 -5.50 -26.46
N ARG A 330 -8.79 -4.67 -27.49
CA ARG A 330 -7.46 -4.08 -27.72
C ARG A 330 -7.02 -3.15 -26.58
N GLU A 331 -7.94 -2.36 -26.02
CA GLU A 331 -7.65 -1.48 -24.87
C GLU A 331 -7.34 -2.30 -23.61
N LEU A 332 -8.11 -3.35 -23.34
CA LEU A 332 -7.85 -4.28 -22.23
C LEU A 332 -6.51 -5.00 -22.39
N GLN A 333 -6.14 -5.40 -23.61
CA GLN A 333 -4.83 -6.01 -23.89
C GLN A 333 -3.67 -5.04 -23.59
N LYS A 334 -3.77 -3.78 -24.04
CA LYS A 334 -2.76 -2.75 -23.71
C LYS A 334 -2.66 -2.50 -22.21
N GLY A 335 -3.80 -2.48 -21.51
CA GLY A 335 -3.85 -2.39 -20.05
C GLY A 335 -3.15 -3.57 -19.37
N ALA A 336 -3.39 -4.79 -19.84
CA ALA A 336 -2.73 -5.99 -19.34
C ALA A 336 -1.22 -5.96 -19.56
N GLU A 337 -0.75 -5.50 -20.73
CA GLU A 337 0.67 -5.34 -21.02
C GLU A 337 1.35 -4.33 -20.07
N GLN A 338 0.69 -3.22 -19.74
CA GLN A 338 1.21 -2.26 -18.78
C GLN A 338 1.31 -2.86 -17.38
N LEU A 339 0.24 -3.53 -16.92
CA LEU A 339 0.24 -4.18 -15.61
C LEU A 339 1.33 -5.25 -15.49
N ASN A 340 1.61 -5.99 -16.57
CA ASN A 340 2.71 -6.95 -16.60
C ASN A 340 4.09 -6.27 -16.48
N ARG A 341 4.30 -5.12 -17.14
CA ARG A 341 5.54 -4.32 -16.97
C ARG A 341 5.71 -3.83 -15.54
N ASP A 342 4.63 -3.34 -14.92
CA ASP A 342 4.65 -2.89 -13.54
C ASP A 342 5.00 -4.05 -12.58
N ALA A 343 4.42 -5.24 -12.82
CA ALA A 343 4.72 -6.45 -12.06
C ALA A 343 6.18 -6.89 -12.22
N ASP A 344 6.74 -6.81 -13.43
CA ASP A 344 8.15 -7.12 -13.69
C ASP A 344 9.09 -6.13 -12.98
N GLU A 345 8.75 -4.84 -12.95
CA GLU A 345 9.52 -3.83 -12.19
C GLU A 345 9.48 -4.11 -10.68
N GLN A 346 8.29 -4.43 -10.14
CA GLN A 346 8.14 -4.79 -8.73
C GLN A 346 8.95 -6.05 -8.38
N LYS A 347 8.95 -7.06 -9.26
CA LYS A 347 9.76 -8.28 -9.11
C LYS A 347 11.26 -7.97 -9.10
N LYS A 348 11.72 -7.06 -9.97
CA LYS A 348 13.12 -6.61 -9.98
C LYS A 348 13.50 -5.94 -8.66
N LYS A 349 12.67 -5.02 -8.14
CA LYS A 349 12.89 -4.38 -6.84
C LYS A 349 12.96 -5.40 -5.70
N ARG A 350 12.06 -6.40 -5.69
CA ARG A 350 12.13 -7.54 -4.75
C ARG A 350 13.48 -8.25 -4.85
N ASP A 351 13.92 -8.60 -6.06
CA ASP A 351 15.18 -9.31 -6.28
C ASP A 351 16.39 -8.49 -5.80
N ASP A 352 16.37 -7.17 -5.97
CA ASP A 352 17.38 -6.25 -5.42
C ASP A 352 17.41 -6.30 -3.88
N LEU A 353 16.26 -6.16 -3.23
CA LEU A 353 16.17 -6.24 -1.75
C LEU A 353 16.65 -7.59 -1.22
N LYS A 354 16.32 -8.69 -1.92
CA LYS A 354 16.76 -10.04 -1.55
C LYS A 354 18.27 -10.20 -1.70
N ARG A 355 18.87 -9.65 -2.76
CA ARG A 355 20.34 -9.60 -2.92
C ARG A 355 21.00 -8.81 -1.81
N MET A 356 20.46 -7.65 -1.43
CA MET A 356 20.98 -6.86 -0.30
C MET A 356 20.91 -7.66 1.01
N HIS A 357 19.78 -8.32 1.27
CA HIS A 357 19.59 -9.15 2.47
C HIS A 357 20.64 -10.27 2.56
N GLU A 358 20.79 -11.08 1.51
CA GLU A 358 21.78 -12.17 1.52
C GLU A 358 23.22 -11.63 1.59
N PHE A 359 23.53 -10.51 0.91
CA PHE A 359 24.85 -9.89 0.99
C PHE A 359 25.21 -9.48 2.43
N VAL A 360 24.30 -8.80 3.13
CA VAL A 360 24.53 -8.37 4.53
C VAL A 360 24.62 -9.57 5.48
N LYS A 361 23.78 -10.58 5.27
CA LYS A 361 23.79 -11.81 6.07
C LYS A 361 25.11 -12.57 5.93
N GLU A 362 25.68 -12.63 4.73
CA GLU A 362 26.95 -13.31 4.45
C GLU A 362 28.18 -12.45 4.79
N ASN A 363 28.08 -11.13 4.62
CA ASN A 363 29.16 -10.17 4.75
C ASN A 363 28.79 -9.00 5.68
N PRO A 364 28.46 -9.27 6.96
CA PRO A 364 27.91 -8.26 7.88
C PRO A 364 28.85 -7.06 8.11
N GLN A 365 30.16 -7.25 7.96
CA GLN A 365 31.19 -6.21 8.06
C GLN A 365 31.32 -5.31 6.82
N ARG A 366 30.73 -5.70 5.68
CA ARG A 366 30.78 -4.96 4.40
C ARG A 366 29.44 -4.30 4.05
N ALA A 367 28.49 -4.28 4.99
CA ALA A 367 27.16 -3.73 4.75
C ALA A 367 27.19 -2.22 4.38
N ASP A 368 28.26 -1.49 4.70
CA ASP A 368 28.47 -0.11 4.27
C ASP A 368 28.76 0.03 2.77
N GLU A 369 29.24 -1.02 2.10
CA GLU A 369 29.53 -1.01 0.67
C GLU A 369 28.26 -0.92 -0.19
N LEU A 370 27.09 -1.29 0.34
CA LEU A 370 25.81 -1.14 -0.35
C LEU A 370 25.39 0.32 -0.56
N TYR A 371 26.07 1.27 0.09
CA TYR A 371 25.76 2.70 0.05
C TYR A 371 26.84 3.54 -0.65
N LYS A 372 27.86 2.89 -1.24
CA LYS A 372 28.92 3.53 -2.03
C LYS A 372 28.58 3.37 -3.51
#